data_AF-A0AAJ1PR79-F1
#
_entry.id   AF-A0AAJ1PR79-F1
#
_cell.length_a   1.000
_cell.length_b   1.000
_cell.length_c   1.000
_cell.angle_alpha   90.00
_cell.angle_beta   90.00
_cell.angle_gamma   90.00
#
_symmetry.space_group_name_H-M   'P 1'
#
loop_
_entity.id
_entity.type
_entity.pdbx_description
1 polymer ?
#
loop_
_entity_poly.entity_id
_entity_poly.type
_entity_poly.pdbx_seq_one_letter_code
_entity_poly.pdbx_strand_id
1 'polypeptide(L)'
;MKQHELLLCFDIPRGKSSFRVKIWRDLNDMGARKRTGSIWSLTFSRANLQEFKSIAREINSKGGRAEVFLANVIRITTENRQNVIRITKPINELIKKSILILDKPSGPTSGEVVRKIKEIFKCEKAANTGILDPRATGVLVVALNDAVKAMPVFMGLDKEYEGTMYLHKDVDLKTLEEIISRFFIGEIIQIPPVKSRVARKSRRRRVYSFEIIEKDGQNVKFRTRVQAGTYIRKIAYDIGEKLGVGAHLKDLRRTKVGHFTIEDSHSLEEIKKAYGEGNEALLKKMLIPIEKAIPHVKRVYVKDSSIKAIRNGAPVLSPDIVRVQADIEPKETVGIFSLEDELIALGIAKINSERMLDKKKRSVIRTDRIL
;
A
#
# COMPACT_ATOMS: atom_id res chain seq x y z
N MET A 1 -37.90 -2.10 5.10
CA MET A 1 -36.43 -1.89 5.16
C MET A 1 -35.89 -1.96 3.74
N LYS A 2 -35.30 -0.90 3.18
CA LYS A 2 -34.71 -1.01 1.83
C LYS A 2 -33.49 -1.93 1.95
N GLN A 3 -33.54 -3.08 1.27
CA GLN A 3 -32.44 -4.05 1.25
C GLN A 3 -31.21 -3.38 0.65
N HIS A 4 -30.12 -3.31 1.41
CA HIS A 4 -28.82 -3.03 0.82
C HIS A 4 -28.46 -4.16 -0.14
N GLU A 5 -27.67 -3.85 -1.16
CA GLU A 5 -27.09 -4.89 -2.03
C GLU A 5 -25.61 -5.04 -1.71
N LEU A 6 -25.16 -6.29 -1.70
CA LEU A 6 -23.76 -6.65 -1.79
C LEU A 6 -23.37 -6.61 -3.26
N LEU A 7 -22.22 -6.04 -3.58
CA LEU A 7 -21.58 -6.11 -4.88
C LEU A 7 -20.25 -6.83 -4.75
N LEU A 8 -20.05 -7.89 -5.52
CA LEU A 8 -18.74 -8.51 -5.72
C LEU A 8 -18.19 -8.00 -7.05
N CYS A 9 -17.10 -7.23 -6.98
CA CYS A 9 -16.37 -6.72 -8.13
C CYS A 9 -15.07 -7.51 -8.25
N PHE A 10 -14.82 -8.15 -9.39
CA PHE A 10 -13.60 -8.92 -9.56
C PHE A 10 -12.97 -8.86 -10.96
N ASP A 11 -11.69 -9.22 -11.03
CA ASP A 11 -10.95 -9.48 -12.27
C ASP A 11 -10.12 -10.75 -12.09
N ILE A 12 -10.27 -11.68 -13.04
CA ILE A 12 -9.57 -12.97 -13.04
C ILE A 12 -8.63 -12.97 -14.26
N PRO A 13 -7.31 -13.19 -14.05
CA PRO A 13 -6.31 -13.16 -15.12
C PRO A 13 -6.70 -14.00 -16.34
N ARG A 14 -6.28 -13.53 -17.53
CA ARG A 14 -6.43 -14.31 -18.77
C ARG A 14 -5.68 -15.64 -18.63
N GLY A 15 -6.26 -16.73 -19.16
CA GLY A 15 -5.71 -18.10 -19.05
C GLY A 15 -6.29 -18.97 -17.93
N LYS A 16 -7.14 -18.43 -17.04
CA LYS A 16 -7.81 -19.20 -15.97
C LYS A 16 -9.28 -19.49 -16.27
N SER A 17 -9.56 -20.06 -17.44
CA SER A 17 -10.94 -20.25 -17.93
C SER A 17 -11.78 -21.16 -17.03
N SER A 18 -11.25 -22.30 -16.59
CA SER A 18 -11.95 -23.22 -15.69
C SER A 18 -12.27 -22.59 -14.33
N PHE A 19 -11.34 -21.84 -13.75
CA PHE A 19 -11.56 -21.11 -12.51
C PHE A 19 -12.64 -20.05 -12.65
N ARG A 20 -12.67 -19.31 -13.77
CA ARG A 20 -13.71 -18.33 -14.05
C ARG A 20 -15.09 -18.96 -14.14
N VAL A 21 -15.20 -20.14 -14.77
CA VAL A 21 -16.46 -20.90 -14.85
C VAL A 21 -16.91 -21.37 -13.47
N LYS A 22 -15.99 -21.87 -12.62
CA LYS A 22 -16.28 -22.21 -11.23
C LYS A 22 -16.89 -21.02 -10.47
N ILE A 23 -16.21 -19.88 -10.47
CA ILE A 23 -16.70 -18.66 -9.79
C ILE A 23 -18.09 -18.25 -10.31
N TRP A 24 -18.31 -18.36 -11.62
CA TRP A 24 -19.62 -18.05 -12.19
C TRP A 24 -20.71 -18.99 -11.68
N ARG A 25 -20.43 -20.30 -11.62
CA ARG A 25 -21.36 -21.29 -11.06
C ARG A 25 -21.65 -21.02 -9.59
N ASP A 26 -20.61 -20.83 -8.77
CA ASP A 26 -20.75 -20.56 -7.34
C ASP A 26 -21.65 -19.32 -7.09
N LEU A 27 -21.49 -18.27 -7.91
CA LEU A 27 -22.34 -17.07 -7.83
C LEU A 27 -23.79 -17.30 -8.28
N ASN A 28 -24.02 -18.12 -9.30
CA ASN A 28 -25.37 -18.48 -9.72
C ASN A 28 -26.08 -19.35 -8.67
N ASP A 29 -25.37 -20.30 -8.07
CA ASP A 29 -25.90 -21.21 -7.05
C ASP A 29 -26.35 -20.44 -5.79
N MET A 30 -25.66 -19.34 -5.46
CA MET A 30 -26.05 -18.39 -4.42
C MET A 30 -27.26 -17.49 -4.78
N GLY A 31 -27.75 -17.56 -6.02
CA GLY A 31 -28.79 -16.66 -6.53
C GLY A 31 -28.30 -15.22 -6.75
N ALA A 32 -26.99 -15.00 -6.87
CA ALA A 32 -26.45 -13.68 -7.19
C ALA A 32 -26.81 -13.29 -8.63
N ARG A 33 -27.08 -12.01 -8.84
CA ARG A 33 -27.44 -11.46 -10.15
C ARG A 33 -26.23 -10.82 -10.78
N LYS A 34 -25.90 -11.21 -12.02
CA LYS A 34 -24.90 -10.51 -12.83
C LYS A 34 -25.42 -9.11 -13.17
N ARG A 35 -24.66 -8.08 -12.82
CA ARG A 35 -25.00 -6.69 -13.15
C ARG A 35 -24.38 -6.29 -14.47
N THR A 36 -23.06 -6.46 -14.58
CA THR A 36 -22.31 -6.19 -15.82
C THR A 36 -20.91 -6.77 -15.70
N GLY A 37 -20.33 -7.26 -16.79
CA GLY A 37 -18.96 -7.77 -16.81
C GLY A 37 -18.69 -8.75 -15.65
N SER A 38 -17.77 -8.36 -14.77
CA SER A 38 -17.37 -9.10 -13.56
C SER A 38 -17.93 -8.49 -12.25
N ILE A 39 -19.07 -7.82 -12.34
CA ILE A 39 -19.80 -7.25 -11.20
C ILE A 39 -21.06 -8.06 -10.97
N TRP A 40 -21.16 -8.61 -9.77
CA TRP A 40 -22.26 -9.46 -9.31
C TRP A 40 -22.90 -8.86 -8.07
N SER A 41 -24.20 -9.03 -7.91
CA SER A 41 -24.92 -8.48 -6.76
C SER A 41 -25.79 -9.51 -6.06
N LEU A 42 -25.91 -9.41 -4.75
CA LEU A 42 -26.81 -10.21 -3.95
C LEU A 42 -27.43 -9.36 -2.85
N THR A 43 -28.64 -9.68 -2.40
CA THR A 43 -29.25 -8.99 -1.26
C THR A 43 -28.36 -9.10 -0.03
N PHE A 44 -28.20 -7.99 0.70
CA PHE A 44 -27.43 -7.98 1.93
C PHE A 44 -28.05 -8.88 2.99
N SER A 45 -27.26 -9.86 3.43
CA SER A 45 -27.40 -10.58 4.70
C SER A 45 -25.99 -10.85 5.23
N ARG A 46 -25.84 -11.10 6.53
CA ARG A 46 -24.52 -11.46 7.09
C ARG A 46 -23.96 -12.74 6.48
N ALA A 47 -24.81 -13.72 6.19
CA ALA A 47 -24.42 -14.97 5.52
C ALA A 47 -23.88 -14.69 4.10
N ASN A 48 -24.66 -13.95 3.29
CA ASN A 48 -24.28 -13.60 1.92
C ASN A 48 -22.99 -12.77 1.87
N LEU A 49 -22.78 -11.89 2.86
CA LEU A 49 -21.55 -11.12 2.99
C LEU A 49 -20.35 -12.05 3.22
N GLN A 50 -20.47 -13.06 4.08
CA GLN A 50 -19.40 -14.02 4.34
C GLN A 50 -19.10 -14.89 3.12
N GLU A 51 -20.11 -15.29 2.35
CA GLU A 51 -19.94 -16.05 1.12
C GLU A 51 -19.25 -15.22 0.03
N PHE A 52 -19.71 -13.98 -0.23
CA PHE A 52 -19.03 -13.06 -1.15
C PHE A 52 -17.57 -12.82 -0.76
N LYS A 53 -17.28 -12.68 0.55
CA LYS A 53 -15.90 -12.57 1.05
C LYS A 53 -15.10 -13.85 0.84
N SER A 54 -15.71 -15.02 0.98
CA SER A 54 -15.05 -16.30 0.73
C SER A 54 -14.63 -16.41 -0.74
N ILE A 55 -15.55 -16.11 -1.65
CA ILE A 55 -15.29 -16.06 -3.09
C ILE A 55 -14.20 -15.03 -3.41
N ALA A 56 -14.28 -13.83 -2.83
CA ALA A 56 -13.26 -12.80 -3.04
C ALA A 56 -11.87 -13.26 -2.58
N ARG A 57 -11.77 -13.93 -1.42
CA ARG A 57 -10.53 -14.52 -0.92
C ARG A 57 -9.99 -15.60 -1.85
N GLU A 58 -10.86 -16.44 -2.40
CA GLU A 58 -10.46 -17.48 -3.37
C GLU A 58 -9.92 -16.86 -4.67
N ILE A 59 -10.58 -15.82 -5.20
CA ILE A 59 -10.10 -15.10 -6.38
C ILE A 59 -8.74 -14.47 -6.12
N ASN A 60 -8.58 -13.80 -4.98
CA ASN A 60 -7.34 -13.13 -4.58
C ASN A 60 -6.18 -14.13 -4.38
N SER A 61 -6.44 -15.29 -3.76
CA SER A 61 -5.41 -16.32 -3.57
C SER A 61 -4.95 -16.97 -4.88
N LYS A 62 -5.79 -16.94 -5.91
CA LYS A 62 -5.48 -17.39 -7.26
C LYS A 62 -4.92 -16.26 -8.14
N GLY A 63 -4.47 -15.14 -7.58
CA GLY A 63 -3.84 -14.03 -8.32
C GLY A 63 -4.82 -13.17 -9.13
N GLY A 64 -6.12 -13.30 -8.88
CA GLY A 64 -7.10 -12.30 -9.30
C GLY A 64 -7.20 -11.13 -8.32
N ARG A 65 -8.10 -10.20 -8.62
CA ARG A 65 -8.47 -9.09 -7.73
C ARG A 65 -9.96 -9.13 -7.50
N ALA A 66 -10.39 -9.21 -6.25
CA ALA A 66 -11.80 -9.22 -5.88
C ALA A 66 -12.03 -8.40 -4.62
N GLU A 67 -13.05 -7.55 -4.68
CA GLU A 67 -13.48 -6.65 -3.62
C GLU A 67 -15.00 -6.76 -3.44
N VAL A 68 -15.44 -6.69 -2.18
CA VAL A 68 -16.86 -6.71 -1.81
C VAL A 68 -17.28 -5.32 -1.36
N PHE A 69 -18.39 -4.83 -1.89
CA PHE A 69 -18.99 -3.55 -1.54
C PHE A 69 -20.40 -3.73 -1.00
N LEU A 70 -20.81 -2.86 -0.09
CA LEU A 70 -22.21 -2.61 0.20
C LEU A 70 -22.65 -1.39 -0.60
N ALA A 71 -23.83 -1.45 -1.20
CA ALA A 71 -24.39 -0.37 -1.98
C ALA A 71 -25.87 -0.15 -1.64
N ASN A 72 -26.32 1.10 -1.78
CA ASN A 72 -27.74 1.39 -1.87
C ASN A 72 -28.23 0.97 -3.26
N VAL A 73 -29.40 0.32 -3.35
CA VAL A 73 -30.02 -0.11 -4.62
C VAL A 73 -30.04 1.07 -5.58
N ILE A 74 -29.07 1.09 -6.48
CA ILE A 74 -28.92 2.07 -7.54
C ILE A 74 -28.86 1.22 -8.80
N ARG A 75 -29.71 1.56 -9.79
CA ARG A 75 -29.57 1.06 -11.15
C ARG A 75 -28.11 1.29 -11.53
N ILE A 76 -27.31 0.23 -11.57
CA ILE A 76 -25.99 0.28 -12.18
C ILE A 76 -26.29 0.50 -13.66
N THR A 77 -26.43 1.76 -14.05
CA THR A 77 -26.63 2.13 -15.45
C THR A 77 -25.39 1.70 -16.21
N THR A 78 -25.62 1.20 -17.40
CA THR A 78 -24.62 0.70 -18.34
C THR A 78 -23.55 1.74 -18.70
N GLU A 79 -23.74 3.01 -18.35
CA GLU A 79 -22.75 4.09 -18.48
C GLU A 79 -21.53 3.94 -17.56
N ASN A 80 -21.61 3.11 -16.51
CA ASN A 80 -20.45 2.73 -15.69
C ASN A 80 -19.67 1.53 -16.26
N ARG A 81 -20.01 1.06 -17.46
CA ARG A 81 -19.20 0.07 -18.20
C ARG A 81 -17.96 0.77 -18.74
N GLN A 82 -16.81 0.16 -18.49
CA GLN A 82 -15.53 0.54 -19.10
C GLN A 82 -14.98 1.89 -18.64
N ASN A 83 -14.67 1.98 -17.36
CA ASN A 83 -13.57 2.86 -16.96
C ASN A 83 -12.62 2.06 -16.06
N VAL A 84 -12.08 0.97 -16.64
CA VAL A 84 -10.63 0.80 -16.58
C VAL A 84 -10.11 2.05 -17.29
N ILE A 85 -9.95 3.15 -16.55
CA ILE A 85 -9.43 4.41 -17.06
C ILE A 85 -7.99 4.12 -17.48
N ARG A 86 -7.86 3.67 -18.73
CA ARG A 86 -6.85 4.12 -19.67
C ARG A 86 -7.39 5.39 -20.35
N ILE A 87 -7.97 6.33 -19.60
CA ILE A 87 -7.68 7.73 -19.93
C ILE A 87 -6.21 7.83 -19.56
N THR A 88 -5.34 7.72 -20.56
CA THR A 88 -3.95 8.12 -20.40
C THR A 88 -4.00 9.60 -20.08
N LYS A 89 -4.16 9.91 -18.78
CA LYS A 89 -4.03 11.28 -18.26
C LYS A 89 -2.77 11.86 -18.88
N PRO A 90 -2.81 13.10 -19.39
CA PRO A 90 -1.61 13.77 -19.87
C PRO A 90 -0.50 13.64 -18.82
N ILE A 91 0.77 13.55 -19.26
CA ILE A 91 1.92 13.40 -18.34
C ILE A 91 1.89 14.46 -17.24
N ASN A 92 1.54 15.70 -17.59
CA ASN A 92 1.43 16.80 -16.64
C ASN A 92 0.38 16.56 -15.54
N GLU A 93 -0.73 15.88 -15.85
CA GLU A 93 -1.71 15.50 -14.83
C GLU A 93 -1.24 14.33 -13.98
N LEU A 94 -0.54 13.36 -14.57
CA LEU A 94 0.05 12.26 -13.81
C LEU A 94 1.08 12.78 -12.80
N ILE A 95 1.95 13.72 -13.22
CA ILE A 95 2.94 14.35 -12.34
C ILE A 95 2.29 15.07 -11.15
N LYS A 96 1.08 15.64 -11.31
CA LYS A 96 0.37 16.29 -10.19
C LYS A 96 -0.05 15.31 -9.09
N LYS A 97 -0.31 14.04 -9.42
CA LYS A 97 -0.99 13.11 -8.49
C LYS A 97 -0.53 11.66 -8.63
N SER A 98 0.78 11.46 -8.70
CA SER A 98 1.40 10.12 -8.77
C SER A 98 2.50 9.94 -7.74
N ILE A 99 2.83 8.68 -7.51
CA ILE A 99 4.07 8.28 -6.87
C ILE A 99 5.03 7.69 -7.91
N LEU A 100 6.30 7.59 -7.53
CA LEU A 100 7.37 6.91 -8.23
C LEU A 100 8.03 5.93 -7.28
N ILE A 101 8.46 4.79 -7.80
CA ILE A 101 9.26 3.83 -7.05
C ILE A 101 10.70 3.99 -7.52
N LEU A 102 11.56 4.51 -6.66
CA LEU A 102 12.94 4.79 -7.00
C LEU A 102 13.86 3.69 -6.46
N ASP A 103 14.80 3.21 -7.26
CA ASP A 103 15.98 2.52 -6.75
C ASP A 103 17.00 3.57 -6.28
N LYS A 104 17.00 3.86 -4.97
CA LYS A 104 17.90 4.84 -4.39
C LYS A 104 19.35 4.34 -4.52
N PRO A 105 20.27 5.10 -5.14
CA PRO A 105 21.68 4.71 -5.20
C PRO A 105 22.36 4.87 -3.83
N SER A 106 23.51 4.20 -3.66
CA SER A 106 24.39 4.43 -2.51
C SER A 106 25.12 5.76 -2.66
N GLY A 107 25.37 6.44 -1.53
CA GLY A 107 26.06 7.73 -1.50
C GLY A 107 25.15 8.87 -1.02
N PRO A 108 24.16 9.32 -1.81
CA PRO A 108 23.34 10.45 -1.43
C PRO A 108 22.33 10.09 -0.33
N THR A 109 21.95 11.09 0.45
CA THR A 109 20.81 11.00 1.38
C THR A 109 19.51 10.84 0.61
N SER A 110 18.51 10.23 1.25
CA SER A 110 17.15 10.16 0.66
C SER A 110 16.56 11.54 0.34
N GLY A 111 16.97 12.60 1.05
CA GLY A 111 16.50 13.97 0.82
C GLY A 111 17.09 14.61 -0.44
N GLU A 112 18.39 14.43 -0.69
CA GLU A 112 19.04 14.91 -1.91
C GLU A 112 18.45 14.24 -3.15
N VAL A 113 18.20 12.94 -3.08
CA VAL A 113 17.60 12.20 -4.18
C VAL A 113 16.18 12.67 -4.48
N VAL A 114 15.35 12.93 -3.45
CA VAL A 114 14.01 13.52 -3.63
C VAL A 114 14.08 14.92 -4.24
N ARG A 115 15.09 15.73 -3.87
CA ARG A 115 15.30 17.05 -4.46
C ARG A 115 15.58 16.97 -5.96
N LYS A 116 16.44 16.04 -6.38
CA LYS A 116 16.70 15.79 -7.81
C LYS A 116 15.44 15.36 -8.56
N ILE A 117 14.61 14.49 -7.97
CA ILE A 117 13.32 14.10 -8.57
C ILE A 117 12.38 15.31 -8.71
N LYS A 118 12.31 16.17 -7.69
CA LYS A 118 11.53 17.42 -7.75
C LYS A 118 12.00 18.32 -8.89
N GLU A 119 13.32 18.46 -9.09
CA GLU A 119 13.92 19.24 -10.17
C GLU A 119 13.63 18.65 -11.55
N ILE A 120 13.81 17.32 -11.73
CA ILE A 120 13.56 16.62 -13.01
C ILE A 120 12.12 16.84 -13.47
N PHE A 121 11.15 16.55 -12.60
CA PHE A 121 9.72 16.66 -12.94
C PHE A 121 9.16 18.07 -12.78
N LYS A 122 9.99 19.07 -12.45
CA LYS A 122 9.57 20.46 -12.19
C LYS A 122 8.38 20.56 -11.23
N CYS A 123 8.37 19.73 -10.20
CA CYS A 123 7.28 19.64 -9.23
C CYS A 123 7.38 20.73 -8.16
N GLU A 124 6.25 21.18 -7.62
CA GLU A 124 6.23 22.09 -6.48
C GLU A 124 6.63 21.35 -5.19
N LYS A 125 6.16 20.12 -5.03
CA LYS A 125 6.37 19.30 -3.83
C LYS A 125 6.77 17.88 -4.23
N ALA A 126 7.69 17.30 -3.45
CA ALA A 126 8.01 15.88 -3.50
C ALA A 126 8.40 15.39 -2.10
N ALA A 127 8.03 14.16 -1.75
CA ALA A 127 8.33 13.58 -0.44
C ALA A 127 8.50 12.06 -0.53
N ASN A 128 9.25 11.44 0.40
CA ASN A 128 9.45 9.99 0.45
C ASN A 128 8.84 9.31 1.68
N THR A 129 8.58 8.00 1.59
CA THR A 129 7.79 7.23 2.59
C THR A 129 8.62 6.57 3.68
N GLY A 130 9.93 6.83 3.71
CA GLY A 130 10.83 6.25 4.69
C GLY A 130 12.29 6.43 4.30
N ILE A 131 13.02 7.14 5.14
CA ILE A 131 14.42 7.50 4.92
C ILE A 131 15.29 6.26 4.92
N LEU A 132 16.08 6.10 3.86
CA LEU A 132 17.25 5.23 3.83
C LEU A 132 18.49 6.04 4.19
N ASP A 133 19.37 5.42 4.98
CA ASP A 133 20.71 5.94 5.26
C ASP A 133 21.48 6.17 3.95
N PRO A 134 22.48 7.09 3.92
CA PRO A 134 23.24 7.39 2.69
C PRO A 134 23.81 6.15 1.97
N ARG A 135 24.36 5.20 2.74
CA ARG A 135 24.94 3.95 2.21
C ARG A 135 23.90 2.87 1.87
N ALA A 136 22.65 3.03 2.29
CA ALA A 136 21.59 2.07 2.00
C ALA A 136 20.98 2.36 0.62
N THR A 137 20.62 1.30 -0.11
CA THR A 137 20.07 1.37 -1.48
C THR A 137 18.67 0.78 -1.57
N GLY A 138 18.08 0.80 -2.77
CA GLY A 138 16.84 0.10 -3.05
C GLY A 138 15.59 0.98 -2.96
N VAL A 139 14.44 0.31 -2.83
CA VAL A 139 13.10 0.88 -2.98
C VAL A 139 12.91 2.13 -2.13
N LEU A 140 12.64 3.26 -2.75
CA LEU A 140 12.24 4.51 -2.13
C LEU A 140 11.00 5.04 -2.85
N VAL A 141 9.84 4.93 -2.19
CA VAL A 141 8.60 5.49 -2.73
C VAL A 141 8.63 7.01 -2.58
N VAL A 142 8.46 7.73 -3.70
CA VAL A 142 8.48 9.18 -3.78
C VAL A 142 7.14 9.67 -4.32
N ALA A 143 6.40 10.45 -3.53
CA ALA A 143 5.17 11.10 -3.95
C ALA A 143 5.43 12.47 -4.58
N LEU A 144 4.70 12.81 -5.63
CA LEU A 144 4.78 14.09 -6.34
C LEU A 144 3.54 14.96 -6.06
N ASN A 145 3.77 16.26 -5.88
CA ASN A 145 2.73 17.29 -5.75
C ASN A 145 1.61 16.91 -4.77
N ASP A 146 0.37 16.73 -5.23
CA ASP A 146 -0.78 16.44 -4.37
C ASP A 146 -0.73 15.04 -3.76
N ALA A 147 -0.04 14.09 -4.40
CA ALA A 147 0.17 12.75 -3.82
C ALA A 147 0.95 12.80 -2.49
N VAL A 148 1.71 13.88 -2.23
CA VAL A 148 2.40 14.08 -0.94
C VAL A 148 1.42 14.10 0.23
N LYS A 149 0.16 14.50 0.01
CA LYS A 149 -0.86 14.52 1.07
C LYS A 149 -1.29 13.10 1.49
N ALA A 150 -1.10 12.10 0.63
CA ALA A 150 -1.40 10.70 0.92
C ALA A 150 -0.27 9.94 1.62
N MET A 151 0.89 10.58 1.85
CA MET A 151 2.05 9.99 2.49
C MET A 151 1.81 9.17 3.77
N PRO A 152 0.91 9.57 4.70
CA PRO A 152 0.64 8.81 5.91
C PRO A 152 0.26 7.34 5.67
N VAL A 153 -0.46 7.03 4.59
CA VAL A 153 -0.91 5.64 4.32
C VAL A 153 0.22 4.73 3.84
N PHE A 154 1.35 5.31 3.42
CA PHE A 154 2.54 4.56 3.02
C PHE A 154 3.56 4.39 4.14
N MET A 155 3.62 5.36 5.07
CA MET A 155 4.61 5.36 6.15
C MET A 155 4.49 4.14 7.06
N GLY A 156 3.27 3.64 7.26
CA GLY A 156 2.99 2.45 8.07
C GLY A 156 3.27 1.12 7.37
N LEU A 157 3.59 1.12 6.07
CA LEU A 157 3.80 -0.12 5.33
C LEU A 157 5.06 -0.85 5.79
N ASP A 158 4.91 -2.15 6.02
CA ASP A 158 5.99 -3.09 6.28
C ASP A 158 7.07 -2.99 5.20
N LYS A 159 8.30 -3.36 5.58
CA LYS A 159 9.46 -3.21 4.72
C LYS A 159 10.26 -4.51 4.71
N GLU A 160 10.87 -4.80 3.58
CA GLU A 160 11.77 -5.93 3.42
C GLU A 160 13.15 -5.43 3.02
N TYR A 161 14.16 -6.06 3.58
CA TYR A 161 15.56 -5.72 3.36
C TYR A 161 16.38 -6.97 3.10
N GLU A 162 17.37 -6.80 2.26
CA GLU A 162 18.53 -7.69 2.15
C GLU A 162 19.77 -6.91 2.56
N GLY A 163 20.75 -7.59 3.15
CA GLY A 163 22.01 -6.96 3.50
C GLY A 163 23.00 -7.92 4.12
N THR A 164 24.17 -7.38 4.45
CA THR A 164 25.24 -8.14 5.11
C THR A 164 25.50 -7.56 6.49
N MET A 165 25.46 -8.40 7.52
CA MET A 165 26.06 -8.08 8.82
C MET A 165 27.44 -8.73 8.92
N TYR A 166 28.36 -8.03 9.57
CA TYR A 166 29.70 -8.51 9.86
C TYR A 166 29.83 -8.74 11.37
N LEU A 167 30.08 -9.99 11.75
CA LEU A 167 30.34 -10.41 13.14
C LEU A 167 31.80 -10.09 13.49
N HIS A 168 32.10 -9.56 14.68
CA HIS A 168 33.49 -9.23 15.04
C HIS A 168 34.32 -10.46 15.43
N LYS A 169 33.69 -11.61 15.63
CA LYS A 169 34.32 -12.94 15.64
C LYS A 169 33.42 -13.93 14.90
N ASP A 170 34.03 -14.97 14.33
CA ASP A 170 33.26 -16.02 13.68
C ASP A 170 32.48 -16.84 14.71
N VAL A 171 31.26 -17.24 14.34
CA VAL A 171 30.35 -18.05 15.16
C VAL A 171 29.74 -19.12 14.25
N ASP A 172 29.43 -20.30 14.78
CA ASP A 172 28.76 -21.32 14.00
C ASP A 172 27.36 -20.88 13.55
N LEU A 173 26.96 -21.34 12.35
CA LEU A 173 25.69 -20.93 11.74
C LEU A 173 24.49 -21.33 12.60
N LYS A 174 24.54 -22.50 13.23
CA LYS A 174 23.43 -23.05 14.03
C LYS A 174 23.13 -22.18 15.26
N THR A 175 24.17 -21.80 16.02
CA THR A 175 24.04 -20.88 17.15
C THR A 175 23.45 -19.53 16.72
N LEU A 176 23.90 -19.02 15.58
CA LEU A 176 23.39 -17.76 15.03
C LEU A 176 21.89 -17.85 14.68
N GLU A 177 21.48 -18.91 13.99
CA GLU A 177 20.08 -19.18 13.65
C GLU A 177 19.19 -19.33 14.90
N GLU A 178 19.67 -20.07 15.91
CA GLU A 178 18.96 -20.26 17.18
C GLU A 178 18.74 -18.93 17.91
N ILE A 179 19.76 -18.06 17.98
CA ILE A 179 19.63 -16.74 18.60
C ILE A 179 18.66 -15.86 17.84
N ILE A 180 18.75 -15.82 16.51
CA ILE A 180 17.84 -15.01 15.69
C ILE A 180 16.40 -15.47 15.87
N SER A 181 16.15 -16.78 15.74
CA SER A 181 14.82 -17.38 15.87
C SER A 181 14.20 -17.09 17.24
N ARG A 182 14.99 -17.25 18.32
CA ARG A 182 14.50 -17.12 19.69
C ARG A 182 14.29 -15.69 20.15
N PHE A 183 15.14 -14.74 19.72
CA PHE A 183 15.18 -13.39 20.30
C PHE A 183 14.81 -12.27 19.34
N PHE A 184 14.86 -12.51 18.02
CA PHE A 184 14.73 -11.45 17.02
C PHE A 184 13.55 -11.61 16.07
N ILE A 185 12.85 -12.75 16.07
CA ILE A 185 11.58 -12.93 15.35
C ILE A 185 10.41 -12.66 16.31
N GLY A 186 9.45 -11.83 15.90
CA GLY A 186 8.33 -11.39 16.74
C GLY A 186 8.50 -9.97 17.26
N GLU A 187 7.98 -9.69 18.46
CA GLU A 187 8.10 -8.37 19.08
C GLU A 187 9.50 -8.18 19.66
N ILE A 188 10.16 -7.10 19.28
CA ILE A 188 11.45 -6.66 19.79
C ILE A 188 11.35 -5.25 20.36
N ILE A 189 12.25 -4.90 21.27
CA ILE A 189 12.38 -3.56 21.83
C ILE A 189 13.59 -2.88 21.19
N GLN A 190 13.38 -1.71 20.61
CA GLN A 190 14.47 -0.89 20.06
C GLN A 190 14.49 0.49 20.69
N ILE A 191 15.70 0.98 20.96
CA ILE A 191 15.95 2.40 21.18
C ILE A 191 16.61 2.93 19.89
N PRO A 192 16.03 3.97 19.24
CA PRO A 192 16.61 4.57 18.06
C PRO A 192 18.09 4.96 18.27
N PRO A 193 18.94 4.82 17.22
CA PRO A 193 20.35 5.19 17.30
C PRO A 193 20.52 6.69 17.54
N VAL A 194 21.73 7.09 17.99
CA VAL A 194 22.08 8.50 18.24
C VAL A 194 21.77 9.37 17.02
N LYS A 195 22.23 8.93 15.84
CA LYS A 195 21.90 9.55 14.55
C LYS A 195 20.55 9.05 14.07
N SER A 196 19.45 9.61 14.59
CA SER A 196 18.09 9.34 14.13
C SER A 196 17.25 10.63 14.09
N ARG A 197 16.19 10.65 13.27
CA ARG A 197 15.26 11.79 13.17
C ARG A 197 14.09 11.72 14.16
N VAL A 198 14.15 10.81 15.14
CA VAL A 198 13.07 10.57 16.09
C VAL A 198 13.63 10.57 17.51
N ALA A 199 12.81 10.94 18.49
CA ALA A 199 13.21 10.91 19.90
C ALA A 199 13.70 9.51 20.31
N ARG A 200 14.86 9.46 20.98
CA ARG A 200 15.46 8.24 21.53
C ARG A 200 14.68 7.76 22.75
N LYS A 201 13.56 7.10 22.49
CA LYS A 201 12.73 6.42 23.49
C LYS A 201 12.59 4.96 23.07
N SER A 202 12.45 4.08 24.06
CA SER A 202 12.15 2.66 23.82
C SER A 202 10.85 2.51 23.04
N ARG A 203 10.85 1.65 22.02
CA ARG A 203 9.71 1.38 21.15
C ARG A 203 9.64 -0.09 20.81
N ARG A 204 8.44 -0.66 20.84
CA ARG A 204 8.19 -2.00 20.31
C ARG A 204 8.18 -1.97 18.79
N ARG A 205 8.83 -2.95 18.18
CA ARG A 205 8.82 -3.20 16.74
C ARG A 205 8.61 -4.68 16.50
N ARG A 206 8.08 -5.03 15.34
CA ARG A 206 7.91 -6.42 14.95
C ARG A 206 8.84 -6.79 13.81
N VAL A 207 9.57 -7.88 13.98
CA VAL A 207 10.27 -8.58 12.90
C VAL A 207 9.38 -9.75 12.52
N TYR A 208 8.93 -9.80 11.27
CA TYR A 208 8.06 -10.85 10.79
C TYR A 208 8.86 -12.09 10.35
N SER A 209 10.03 -11.87 9.76
CA SER A 209 10.96 -12.92 9.36
C SER A 209 12.40 -12.40 9.34
N PHE A 210 13.34 -13.30 9.58
CA PHE A 210 14.78 -13.06 9.40
C PHE A 210 15.40 -14.36 8.92
N GLU A 211 15.84 -14.38 7.66
CA GLU A 211 16.39 -15.53 6.96
C GLU A 211 17.88 -15.27 6.71
N ILE A 212 18.74 -16.22 7.07
CA ILE A 212 20.15 -16.19 6.66
C ILE A 212 20.21 -16.81 5.26
N ILE A 213 20.72 -16.04 4.31
CA ILE A 213 20.87 -16.49 2.91
C ILE A 213 22.19 -17.24 2.76
N GLU A 214 23.25 -16.68 3.34
CA GLU A 214 24.61 -17.18 3.19
C GLU A 214 25.46 -16.70 4.36
N LYS A 215 26.42 -17.52 4.79
CA LYS A 215 27.43 -17.14 5.77
C LYS A 215 28.82 -17.54 5.25
N ASP A 216 29.69 -16.55 5.15
CA ASP A 216 31.09 -16.70 4.76
C ASP A 216 31.98 -16.10 5.87
N GLY A 217 32.47 -16.99 6.74
CA GLY A 217 33.13 -16.63 7.99
C GLY A 217 32.29 -15.61 8.78
N GLN A 218 32.84 -14.43 8.96
CA GLN A 218 32.23 -13.33 9.71
C GLN A 218 31.17 -12.54 8.92
N ASN A 219 31.04 -12.72 7.60
CA ASN A 219 30.02 -12.06 6.79
C ASN A 219 28.76 -12.93 6.76
N VAL A 220 27.62 -12.36 7.15
CA VAL A 220 26.33 -13.03 7.12
C VAL A 220 25.37 -12.23 6.25
N LYS A 221 24.99 -12.79 5.10
CA LYS A 221 23.95 -12.24 4.23
C LYS A 221 22.59 -12.68 4.74
N PHE A 222 21.64 -11.76 4.80
CA PHE A 222 20.30 -12.02 5.32
C PHE A 222 19.22 -11.33 4.50
N ARG A 223 18.00 -11.86 4.63
CA ARG A 223 16.74 -11.21 4.23
C ARG A 223 15.85 -11.07 5.45
N THR A 224 15.24 -9.90 5.63
CA THR A 224 14.33 -9.67 6.76
C THR A 224 13.14 -8.81 6.38
N ARG A 225 11.95 -9.22 6.84
CA ARG A 225 10.72 -8.44 6.75
C ARG A 225 10.39 -7.87 8.12
N VAL A 226 10.19 -6.56 8.19
CA VAL A 226 10.00 -5.83 9.45
C VAL A 226 8.86 -4.82 9.38
N GLN A 227 8.30 -4.50 10.55
CA GLN A 227 7.39 -3.39 10.72
C GLN A 227 8.08 -2.06 10.35
N ALA A 228 7.32 -1.10 9.82
CA ALA A 228 7.82 0.23 9.55
C ALA A 228 8.49 0.89 10.78
N GLY A 229 9.62 1.56 10.54
CA GLY A 229 10.39 2.24 11.59
C GLY A 229 11.25 1.33 12.46
N THR A 230 11.50 0.09 12.01
CA THR A 230 12.49 -0.82 12.59
C THR A 230 13.89 -0.45 12.08
N TYR A 231 14.87 -0.37 12.97
CA TYR A 231 16.25 -0.01 12.64
C TYR A 231 17.09 -1.28 12.40
N ILE A 232 17.33 -1.63 11.13
CA ILE A 232 18.11 -2.84 10.78
C ILE A 232 19.54 -2.80 11.32
N ARG A 233 20.17 -1.61 11.30
CA ARG A 233 21.50 -1.41 11.92
C ARG A 233 21.52 -1.78 13.40
N LYS A 234 20.43 -1.49 14.12
CA LYS A 234 20.30 -1.81 15.54
C LYS A 234 20.03 -3.31 15.74
N ILE A 235 19.26 -3.96 14.85
CA ILE A 235 19.12 -5.43 14.84
C ILE A 235 20.49 -6.10 14.73
N ALA A 236 21.31 -5.72 13.74
CA ALA A 236 22.64 -6.31 13.55
C ALA A 236 23.52 -6.12 14.81
N TYR A 237 23.52 -4.92 15.40
CA TYR A 237 24.23 -4.66 16.64
C TYR A 237 23.72 -5.53 17.81
N ASP A 238 22.40 -5.60 18.01
CA ASP A 238 21.80 -6.35 19.12
C ASP A 238 22.02 -7.87 18.98
N ILE A 239 22.03 -8.40 17.75
CA ILE A 239 22.43 -9.79 17.48
C ILE A 239 23.87 -10.03 17.95
N GLY A 240 24.79 -9.12 17.59
CA GLY A 240 26.18 -9.18 18.02
C GLY A 240 26.37 -9.13 19.54
N GLU A 241 25.63 -8.25 20.22
CA GLU A 241 25.61 -8.18 21.70
C GLU A 241 25.09 -9.48 22.30
N LYS A 242 24.03 -10.05 21.72
CA LYS A 242 23.42 -11.29 22.21
C LYS A 242 24.34 -12.50 22.04
N LEU A 243 25.15 -12.52 20.99
CA LEU A 243 26.19 -13.51 20.74
C LEU A 243 27.43 -13.31 21.63
N GLY A 244 27.61 -12.13 22.23
CA GLY A 244 28.82 -11.78 22.98
C GLY A 244 30.06 -11.51 22.13
N VAL A 245 29.94 -11.54 20.80
CA VAL A 245 31.06 -11.29 19.87
C VAL A 245 31.03 -9.90 19.26
N GLY A 246 29.89 -9.21 19.30
CA GLY A 246 29.69 -7.93 18.61
C GLY A 246 29.45 -8.10 17.10
N ALA A 247 28.69 -7.17 16.52
CA ALA A 247 28.40 -7.18 15.08
C ALA A 247 27.99 -5.80 14.59
N HIS A 248 28.11 -5.58 13.28
CA HIS A 248 27.63 -4.36 12.66
C HIS A 248 27.09 -4.61 11.25
N LEU A 249 26.22 -3.71 10.79
CA LEU A 249 25.67 -3.74 9.44
C LEU A 249 26.68 -3.15 8.44
N LYS A 250 27.07 -3.94 7.43
CA LYS A 250 28.04 -3.58 6.38
C LYS A 250 27.35 -2.87 5.22
N ASP A 251 26.30 -3.49 4.68
CA ASP A 251 25.48 -2.98 3.58
C ASP A 251 24.00 -3.31 3.81
N LEU A 252 23.13 -2.58 3.11
CA LEU A 252 21.69 -2.74 3.21
C LEU A 252 20.99 -2.27 1.95
N ARG A 253 20.12 -3.10 1.41
CA ARG A 253 19.23 -2.82 0.29
C ARG A 253 17.80 -3.06 0.72
N ARG A 254 16.92 -2.06 0.55
CA ARG A 254 15.49 -2.24 0.75
C ARG A 254 14.88 -2.84 -0.51
N THR A 255 14.44 -4.09 -0.45
CA THR A 255 13.84 -4.80 -1.58
C THR A 255 12.35 -4.53 -1.71
N LYS A 256 11.68 -4.10 -0.62
CA LYS A 256 10.23 -3.91 -0.62
C LYS A 256 9.72 -2.84 0.35
N VAL A 257 8.66 -2.14 -0.03
CA VAL A 257 7.83 -1.30 0.84
C VAL A 257 6.36 -1.61 0.59
N GLY A 258 5.69 -2.29 1.52
CA GLY A 258 4.32 -2.76 1.34
C GLY A 258 4.21 -3.69 0.13
N HIS A 259 3.51 -3.24 -0.91
CA HIS A 259 3.36 -3.97 -2.16
C HIS A 259 4.32 -3.49 -3.28
N PHE A 260 5.11 -2.44 -3.04
CA PHE A 260 6.12 -1.96 -4.00
C PHE A 260 7.41 -2.75 -3.85
N THR A 261 7.87 -3.37 -4.92
CA THR A 261 9.11 -4.16 -4.93
C THR A 261 10.22 -3.47 -5.70
N ILE A 262 11.40 -4.08 -5.72
CA ILE A 262 12.55 -3.55 -6.44
C ILE A 262 12.38 -3.67 -7.96
N GLU A 263 11.59 -4.63 -8.43
CA GLU A 263 11.25 -4.82 -9.84
C GLU A 263 10.34 -3.70 -10.37
N ASP A 264 9.57 -3.05 -9.48
CA ASP A 264 8.75 -1.87 -9.81
C ASP A 264 9.59 -0.59 -9.89
N SER A 265 10.86 -0.65 -9.48
CA SER A 265 11.67 0.54 -9.22
C SER A 265 12.51 0.99 -10.42
N HIS A 266 12.79 2.28 -10.48
CA HIS A 266 13.60 2.89 -11.54
C HIS A 266 14.76 3.68 -10.93
N SER A 267 15.90 3.66 -11.61
CA SER A 267 17.06 4.47 -11.26
C SER A 267 16.83 5.95 -11.59
N LEU A 268 17.60 6.83 -10.95
CA LEU A 268 17.53 8.26 -11.22
C LEU A 268 17.90 8.61 -12.68
N GLU A 269 18.87 7.88 -13.26
CA GLU A 269 19.31 8.10 -14.64
C GLU A 269 18.24 7.68 -15.65
N GLU A 270 17.55 6.56 -15.43
CA GLU A 270 16.43 6.14 -16.28
C GLU A 270 15.29 7.16 -16.26
N ILE A 271 14.95 7.68 -15.08
CA ILE A 271 13.92 8.70 -14.91
C ILE A 271 14.33 10.00 -15.63
N LYS A 272 15.57 10.45 -15.41
CA LYS A 272 16.10 11.67 -16.04
C LYS A 272 16.12 11.56 -17.56
N LYS A 273 16.56 10.41 -18.08
CA LYS A 273 16.58 10.12 -19.51
C LYS A 273 15.16 10.12 -20.09
N ALA A 274 14.24 9.37 -19.48
CA ALA A 274 12.85 9.29 -19.93
C ALA A 274 12.17 10.67 -20.01
N TYR A 275 12.42 11.53 -19.02
CA TYR A 275 11.86 12.87 -18.99
C TYR A 275 12.54 13.81 -20.00
N GLY A 276 13.87 13.79 -20.08
CA GLY A 276 14.64 14.64 -20.99
C GLY A 276 14.37 14.35 -22.48
N GLU A 277 14.13 13.08 -22.82
CA GLU A 277 13.78 12.64 -24.17
C GLU A 277 12.28 12.81 -24.49
N GLY A 278 11.45 13.24 -23.53
CA GLY A 278 10.00 13.34 -23.70
C GLY A 278 9.32 11.99 -23.94
N ASN A 279 9.88 10.89 -23.44
CA ASN A 279 9.38 9.54 -23.66
C ASN A 279 8.13 9.26 -22.80
N GLU A 280 6.96 9.72 -23.27
CA GLU A 280 5.71 9.59 -22.54
C GLU A 280 5.34 8.15 -22.19
N ALA A 281 5.64 7.21 -23.09
CA ALA A 281 5.30 5.81 -22.88
C ALA A 281 6.03 5.24 -21.66
N LEU A 282 7.30 5.58 -21.50
CA LEU A 282 8.11 5.18 -20.36
C LEU A 282 7.68 5.93 -19.09
N LEU A 283 7.44 7.23 -19.17
CA LEU A 283 6.95 8.03 -18.04
C LEU A 283 5.59 7.55 -17.52
N LYS A 284 4.66 7.17 -18.40
CA LYS A 284 3.35 6.58 -18.02
C LYS A 284 3.48 5.23 -17.31
N LYS A 285 4.59 4.51 -17.50
CA LYS A 285 4.89 3.27 -16.75
C LYS A 285 5.51 3.59 -15.38
N MET A 286 6.39 4.59 -15.31
CA MET A 286 7.08 5.00 -14.08
C MET A 286 6.13 5.69 -13.09
N LEU A 287 5.25 6.58 -13.58
CA LEU A 287 4.32 7.35 -12.76
C LEU A 287 3.11 6.49 -12.39
N ILE A 288 3.00 6.15 -11.11
CA ILE A 288 1.90 5.36 -10.57
C ILE A 288 0.86 6.33 -9.98
N PRO A 289 -0.35 6.46 -10.57
CA PRO A 289 -1.42 7.28 -10.00
C PRO A 289 -1.71 6.89 -8.56
N ILE A 290 -1.98 7.88 -7.71
CA ILE A 290 -2.17 7.64 -6.28
C ILE A 290 -3.29 6.62 -6.01
N GLU A 291 -4.34 6.61 -6.83
CA GLU A 291 -5.48 5.69 -6.72
C GLU A 291 -5.07 4.22 -6.89
N LYS A 292 -4.04 3.97 -7.71
CA LYS A 292 -3.46 2.63 -7.92
C LYS A 292 -2.43 2.27 -6.87
N ALA A 293 -1.80 3.28 -6.25
CA ALA A 293 -0.75 3.11 -5.27
C ALA A 293 -1.26 2.74 -3.87
N ILE A 294 -2.57 2.81 -3.60
CA ILE A 294 -3.14 2.55 -2.27
C ILE A 294 -4.14 1.38 -2.24
N PRO A 295 -3.83 0.21 -2.83
CA PRO A 295 -4.73 -0.95 -2.82
C PRO A 295 -5.04 -1.45 -1.40
N HIS A 296 -4.22 -1.12 -0.40
CA HIS A 296 -4.43 -1.44 1.01
C HIS A 296 -5.38 -0.49 1.73
N VAL A 297 -5.80 0.61 1.10
CA VAL A 297 -6.74 1.59 1.69
C VAL A 297 -8.15 1.29 1.20
N LYS A 298 -9.07 1.00 2.13
CA LYS A 298 -10.46 0.70 1.79
C LYS A 298 -11.18 1.91 1.20
N ARG A 299 -12.05 1.66 0.23
CA ARG A 299 -12.71 2.70 -0.59
C ARG A 299 -14.13 3.00 -0.15
N VAL A 300 -14.48 4.27 -0.12
CA VAL A 300 -15.84 4.79 0.08
C VAL A 300 -16.17 5.72 -1.09
N TYR A 301 -17.23 5.42 -1.82
CA TYR A 301 -17.65 6.18 -2.99
C TYR A 301 -18.78 7.12 -2.64
N VAL A 302 -18.64 8.38 -3.03
CA VAL A 302 -19.60 9.44 -2.72
C VAL A 302 -20.28 9.98 -3.99
N LYS A 303 -21.42 10.65 -3.81
CA LYS A 303 -22.13 11.35 -4.88
C LYS A 303 -21.33 12.55 -5.37
N ASP A 304 -21.42 12.85 -6.67
CA ASP A 304 -20.76 14.01 -7.27
C ASP A 304 -21.17 15.33 -6.62
N SER A 305 -22.44 15.44 -6.23
CA SER A 305 -22.98 16.60 -5.50
C SER A 305 -22.28 16.90 -4.18
N SER A 306 -21.62 15.90 -3.56
CA SER A 306 -20.92 16.06 -2.29
C SER A 306 -19.42 16.40 -2.44
N ILE A 307 -18.85 16.17 -3.63
CA ILE A 307 -17.40 16.28 -3.86
C ILE A 307 -16.88 17.70 -3.56
N LYS A 308 -17.60 18.74 -4.01
CA LYS A 308 -17.19 20.14 -3.78
C LYS A 308 -17.11 20.46 -2.28
N ALA A 309 -18.08 19.99 -1.49
CA ALA A 309 -18.07 20.20 -0.05
C ALA A 309 -16.92 19.45 0.63
N ILE A 310 -16.66 18.20 0.22
CA ILE A 310 -15.57 17.38 0.77
C ILE A 310 -14.20 17.98 0.42
N ARG A 311 -14.01 18.51 -0.80
CA ARG A 311 -12.81 19.26 -1.21
C ARG A 311 -12.59 20.56 -0.42
N ASN A 312 -13.64 21.06 0.24
CA ASN A 312 -13.56 22.19 1.17
C ASN A 312 -13.45 21.73 2.64
N GLY A 313 -13.25 20.44 2.89
CA GLY A 313 -13.04 19.87 4.22
C GLY A 313 -14.30 19.41 4.94
N ALA A 314 -15.47 19.45 4.30
CA ALA A 314 -16.68 18.91 4.91
C ALA A 314 -16.54 17.41 5.20
N PRO A 315 -17.10 16.91 6.32
CA PRO A 315 -17.14 15.47 6.58
C PRO A 315 -18.10 14.76 5.61
N VAL A 316 -17.89 13.47 5.39
CA VAL A 316 -18.83 12.65 4.61
C VAL A 316 -20.02 12.25 5.48
N LEU A 317 -21.23 12.52 5.01
CA LEU A 317 -22.47 12.09 5.66
C LEU A 317 -22.98 10.78 5.04
N SER A 318 -23.71 9.97 5.80
CA SER A 318 -24.29 8.72 5.26
C SER A 318 -25.09 8.90 3.95
N PRO A 319 -25.92 9.96 3.79
CA PRO A 319 -26.66 10.16 2.54
C PRO A 319 -25.77 10.47 1.32
N ASP A 320 -24.51 10.85 1.52
CA ASP A 320 -23.56 11.15 0.44
C ASP A 320 -22.94 9.87 -0.14
N ILE A 321 -22.99 8.76 0.60
CA ILE A 321 -22.36 7.49 0.21
C ILE A 321 -23.23 6.73 -0.80
N VAL A 322 -22.60 6.35 -1.90
CA VAL A 322 -23.17 5.51 -2.97
C VAL A 322 -22.87 4.03 -2.71
N ARG A 323 -21.59 3.72 -2.46
CA ARG A 323 -21.12 2.38 -2.12
C ARG A 323 -19.91 2.45 -1.20
N VAL A 324 -19.73 1.44 -0.37
CA VAL A 324 -18.66 1.33 0.62
C VAL A 324 -18.04 -0.04 0.57
N GLN A 325 -16.70 -0.12 0.58
CA GLN A 325 -16.00 -1.40 0.68
C GLN A 325 -16.31 -2.05 2.02
N ALA A 326 -16.54 -3.37 2.01
CA ALA A 326 -16.80 -4.13 3.22
C ALA A 326 -15.62 -4.08 4.20
N ASP A 327 -15.89 -4.38 5.46
CA ASP A 327 -14.93 -4.52 6.56
C ASP A 327 -14.22 -3.25 6.98
N ILE A 328 -14.73 -2.06 6.63
CA ILE A 328 -14.26 -0.83 7.25
C ILE A 328 -14.65 -0.84 8.73
N GLU A 329 -13.68 -0.64 9.60
CA GLU A 329 -13.86 -0.53 11.05
C GLU A 329 -13.73 0.93 11.54
N PRO A 330 -14.31 1.28 12.69
CA PRO A 330 -14.11 2.60 13.30
C PRO A 330 -12.63 2.92 13.52
N LYS A 331 -12.25 4.19 13.32
CA LYS A 331 -10.87 4.72 13.38
C LYS A 331 -9.95 4.26 12.25
N GLU A 332 -10.41 3.43 11.32
CA GLU A 332 -9.65 3.06 10.13
C GLU A 332 -9.52 4.23 9.14
N THR A 333 -8.36 4.34 8.50
CA THR A 333 -8.16 5.28 7.39
C THR A 333 -8.80 4.72 6.12
N VAL A 334 -9.63 5.53 5.48
CA VAL A 334 -10.34 5.18 4.25
C VAL A 334 -10.08 6.21 3.16
N GLY A 335 -10.13 5.78 1.90
CA GLY A 335 -10.12 6.67 0.75
C GLY A 335 -11.54 7.04 0.35
N ILE A 336 -11.78 8.33 0.16
CA ILE A 336 -13.04 8.89 -0.33
C ILE A 336 -12.90 9.09 -1.84
N PHE A 337 -13.67 8.36 -2.63
CA PHE A 337 -13.58 8.33 -4.08
C PHE A 337 -14.82 8.94 -4.75
N SER A 338 -14.63 9.57 -5.91
CA SER A 338 -15.72 9.84 -6.85
C SER A 338 -16.21 8.54 -7.49
N LEU A 339 -17.34 8.59 -8.20
CA LEU A 339 -17.84 7.44 -8.96
C LEU A 339 -16.92 7.05 -10.14
N GLU A 340 -16.05 7.96 -10.56
CA GLU A 340 -15.05 7.76 -11.63
C GLU A 340 -13.69 7.26 -11.10
N ASP A 341 -13.65 6.70 -9.89
CA ASP A 341 -12.43 6.20 -9.23
C ASP A 341 -11.36 7.29 -8.99
N GLU A 342 -11.73 8.57 -8.92
CA GLU A 342 -10.81 9.64 -8.48
C GLU A 342 -10.73 9.68 -6.95
N LEU A 343 -9.54 9.64 -6.37
CA LEU A 343 -9.37 9.79 -4.92
C LEU A 343 -9.50 11.26 -4.52
N ILE A 344 -10.61 11.63 -3.90
CA ILE A 344 -10.90 13.01 -3.48
C ILE A 344 -10.20 13.36 -2.17
N ALA A 345 -10.20 12.44 -1.20
CA ALA A 345 -9.61 12.67 0.10
C ALA A 345 -9.29 11.35 0.83
N LEU A 346 -8.41 11.42 1.81
CA LEU A 346 -8.32 10.45 2.89
C LEU A 346 -9.17 10.92 4.07
N GLY A 347 -9.82 9.97 4.75
CA GLY A 347 -10.60 10.25 5.94
C GLY A 347 -10.48 9.14 6.98
N ILE A 348 -11.01 9.41 8.17
CA ILE A 348 -11.07 8.46 9.27
C ILE A 348 -12.53 8.03 9.46
N ALA A 349 -12.78 6.72 9.35
CA ALA A 349 -14.09 6.14 9.58
C ALA A 349 -14.54 6.34 11.04
N LYS A 350 -15.77 6.81 11.24
CA LYS A 350 -16.38 6.95 12.57
C LYS A 350 -17.18 5.72 12.99
N ILE A 351 -17.64 4.96 12.02
CA ILE A 351 -18.49 3.77 12.20
C ILE A 351 -18.06 2.68 11.20
N ASN A 352 -18.56 1.47 11.39
CA ASN A 352 -18.28 0.37 10.47
C ASN A 352 -19.05 0.45 9.14
N SER A 353 -18.54 -0.23 8.11
CA SER A 353 -19.10 -0.26 6.75
C SER A 353 -20.59 -0.60 6.69
N GLU A 354 -21.06 -1.59 7.47
CA GLU A 354 -22.46 -2.02 7.52
C GLU A 354 -23.42 -0.88 7.90
N ARG A 355 -22.98 0.02 8.79
CA ARG A 355 -23.78 1.16 9.27
C ARG A 355 -23.57 2.44 8.46
N MET A 356 -22.61 2.47 7.52
CA MET A 356 -22.33 3.69 6.74
C MET A 356 -23.47 4.07 5.80
N LEU A 357 -24.22 3.08 5.28
CA LEU A 357 -25.31 3.27 4.34
C LEU A 357 -26.67 3.59 5.00
N ASP A 358 -26.73 3.62 6.34
CA ASP A 358 -27.93 4.00 7.07
C ASP A 358 -28.36 5.42 6.65
N LYS A 359 -29.61 5.64 6.23
CA LYS A 359 -30.09 6.98 5.79
C LYS A 359 -30.21 8.04 6.90
N LYS A 360 -29.59 7.84 8.05
CA LYS A 360 -29.52 8.84 9.12
C LYS A 360 -28.59 9.97 8.65
N LYS A 361 -29.02 11.23 8.73
CA LYS A 361 -28.16 12.40 8.44
C LYS A 361 -27.08 12.53 9.52
N ARG A 362 -26.07 11.67 9.49
CA ARG A 362 -24.93 11.68 10.43
C ARG A 362 -23.61 11.69 9.66
N SER A 363 -22.62 12.33 10.26
CA SER A 363 -21.25 12.24 9.78
C SER A 363 -20.69 10.84 10.06
N VAL A 364 -20.21 10.17 9.02
CA VAL A 364 -19.67 8.80 9.11
C VAL A 364 -18.18 8.72 8.81
N ILE A 365 -17.63 9.73 8.13
CA ILE A 365 -16.19 9.85 7.91
C ILE A 365 -15.79 11.28 8.23
N ARG A 366 -14.74 11.43 9.03
CA ARG A 366 -14.04 12.70 9.22
C ARG A 366 -13.01 12.83 8.10
N THR A 367 -13.16 13.84 7.24
CA THR A 367 -12.14 14.17 6.22
C THR A 367 -10.85 14.59 6.92
N ASP A 368 -9.71 14.04 6.49
CA ASP A 368 -8.40 14.27 7.12
C ASP A 368 -7.39 14.90 6.15
N ARG A 369 -7.30 14.39 4.92
CA ARG A 369 -6.40 14.92 3.87
C ARG A 369 -7.14 15.05 2.56
N ILE A 370 -7.31 16.28 2.08
CA ILE A 370 -7.91 16.55 0.77
C ILE A 370 -6.82 16.43 -0.27
N LEU A 371 -7.01 15.62 -1.31
CA LEU A 371 -6.00 15.44 -2.36
C LEU A 371 -6.12 16.50 -3.44
#